data_AF-A0A1Z5ICB9-F1
#
_entry.id   AF-A0A1Z5ICB9-F1
#
_cell.length_a   1.000
_cell.length_b   1.000
_cell.length_c   1.000
_cell.angle_alpha   90.00
_cell.angle_beta   90.00
_cell.angle_gamma   90.00
#
_symmetry.space_group_name_H-M   'P 1'
#
loop_
_entity.id
_entity.type
_entity.pdbx_description
1 polymer ?
#
loop_
_entity_poly.entity_id
_entity_poly.type
_entity_poly.pdbx_seq_one_letter_code
_entity_poly.pdbx_strand_id
1 'polypeptide(L)'
;MAHNVSHDEELMGILNDVSNHRFRQGRQLNPNSMLYTTIKAANEDGYLNNAVLDDTYSATLASADLSAATLTESGEQKLQALIKASEA
;
A
#
# COMPACT_ATOMS: atom_id res chain seq x y z
N MET A 1 9.40 -16.37 -17.13
CA MET A 1 10.03 -15.05 -16.96
C MET A 1 9.45 -14.45 -15.71
N ALA A 2 10.25 -14.14 -14.69
CA ALA A 2 9.74 -13.47 -13.48
C ALA A 2 9.27 -12.07 -13.88
N HIS A 3 7.97 -11.79 -13.75
CA HIS A 3 7.44 -10.45 -13.94
C HIS A 3 7.85 -9.65 -12.70
N ASN A 4 8.95 -8.89 -12.80
CA ASN A 4 9.30 -7.94 -11.75
C ASN A 4 8.23 -6.86 -11.77
N VAL A 5 7.36 -6.89 -10.77
CA VAL A 5 6.36 -5.84 -10.55
C VAL A 5 7.12 -4.54 -10.28
N SER A 6 6.79 -3.49 -11.01
CA SER A 6 7.32 -2.15 -10.78
C SER A 6 6.71 -1.54 -9.52
N HIS A 7 7.37 -0.53 -8.93
CA HIS A 7 6.86 0.15 -7.76
C HIS A 7 5.47 0.77 -7.98
N ASP A 8 5.21 1.29 -9.19
CA ASP A 8 3.92 1.86 -9.58
C ASP A 8 2.82 0.80 -9.68
N GLU A 9 3.12 -0.40 -10.19
CA GLU A 9 2.17 -1.50 -10.23
C GLU A 9 1.82 -2.02 -8.82
N GLU A 10 2.81 -2.09 -7.92
CA GLU A 10 2.56 -2.49 -6.54
C GLU A 10 1.76 -1.42 -5.78
N LEU A 11 2.08 -0.15 -5.97
CA LEU A 11 1.30 0.97 -5.42
C LEU A 11 -0.14 0.93 -5.95
N MET A 12 -0.33 0.75 -7.25
CA MET A 12 -1.66 0.61 -7.87
C MET A 12 -2.43 -0.55 -7.24
N GLY A 13 -1.78 -1.70 -7.07
CA GLY A 13 -2.38 -2.87 -6.42
C GLY A 13 -2.82 -2.60 -4.98
N ILE A 14 -1.97 -1.96 -4.18
CA ILE A 14 -2.28 -1.60 -2.79
C ILE A 14 -3.45 -0.62 -2.72
N LEU A 15 -3.41 0.47 -3.51
CA LEU A 15 -4.49 1.47 -3.50
C LEU A 15 -5.82 0.85 -3.96
N ASN A 16 -5.78 -0.01 -4.97
CA ASN A 16 -6.96 -0.73 -5.44
C ASN A 16 -7.49 -1.73 -4.39
N ASP A 17 -6.61 -2.45 -3.71
CA ASP A 17 -6.99 -3.41 -2.67
C ASP A 17 -7.57 -2.70 -1.44
N VAL A 18 -7.06 -1.51 -1.08
CA VAL A 18 -7.63 -0.65 -0.03
C VAL A 18 -9.01 -0.15 -0.46
N SER A 19 -9.15 0.38 -1.68
CA SER A 19 -10.44 0.83 -2.22
C SER A 19 -11.51 -0.27 -2.20
N ASN A 20 -11.12 -1.49 -2.56
CA ASN A 20 -12.00 -2.66 -2.56
C ASN A 20 -12.11 -3.37 -1.20
N HIS A 21 -11.56 -2.80 -0.12
CA HIS A 21 -11.59 -3.37 1.24
C HIS A 21 -11.13 -4.84 1.29
N ARG A 22 -10.08 -5.17 0.51
CA ARG A 22 -9.56 -6.55 0.40
C ARG A 22 -8.67 -6.93 1.57
N PHE A 23 -8.16 -5.95 2.30
CA PHE A 23 -7.47 -6.16 3.56
C PHE A 23 -8.50 -6.46 4.65
N ARG A 24 -8.42 -7.65 5.25
CA ARG A 24 -9.36 -8.08 6.30
C ARG A 24 -8.80 -8.00 7.71
N GLN A 25 -7.47 -7.92 7.83
CA GLN A 25 -6.75 -7.90 9.09
C GLN A 25 -5.34 -7.35 8.88
N GLY A 26 -4.75 -6.85 9.95
CA GLY A 26 -3.32 -6.58 10.00
C GLY A 26 -2.47 -7.83 9.77
N ARG A 27 -1.30 -7.62 9.17
CA ARG A 27 -0.31 -8.68 8.96
C ARG A 27 1.09 -8.21 9.32
N GLN A 28 1.89 -9.16 9.79
CA GLN A 28 3.32 -8.96 9.97
C GLN A 28 4.02 -9.12 8.62
N LEU A 29 4.82 -8.12 8.27
CA LEU A 29 5.57 -8.02 7.03
C LEU A 29 7.04 -7.78 7.35
N ASN A 30 7.91 -8.16 6.42
CA ASN A 30 9.31 -7.72 6.48
C ASN A 30 9.35 -6.21 6.22
N PRO A 31 9.95 -5.39 7.10
CA PRO A 31 10.03 -3.94 6.91
C PRO A 31 10.77 -3.53 5.62
N ASN A 32 11.61 -4.41 5.08
CA ASN A 32 12.33 -4.20 3.82
C ASN A 32 11.62 -4.83 2.61
N SER A 33 10.43 -5.43 2.79
CA SER A 33 9.64 -5.95 1.67
C SER A 33 9.04 -4.81 0.87
N MET A 34 8.94 -5.01 -0.45
CA MET A 34 8.33 -4.04 -1.37
C MET A 34 6.90 -3.67 -0.96
N LEU A 35 6.13 -4.65 -0.46
CA LEU A 35 4.79 -4.42 0.06
C LEU A 35 4.78 -3.44 1.23
N TYR A 36 5.62 -3.67 2.25
CA TYR A 36 5.64 -2.80 3.43
C TYR A 36 6.13 -1.39 3.09
N THR A 37 7.22 -1.29 2.32
CA THR A 37 7.77 0.02 1.93
C THR A 37 6.79 0.82 1.06
N THR A 38 6.04 0.15 0.19
CA THR A 38 5.02 0.80 -0.66
C THR A 38 3.80 1.23 0.15
N ILE A 39 3.34 0.42 1.11
CA ILE A 39 2.26 0.83 2.03
C ILE A 39 2.71 2.03 2.87
N LYS A 40 3.95 1.99 3.38
CA LYS A 40 4.54 3.10 4.16
C LYS A 40 4.60 4.37 3.35
N ALA A 41 5.12 4.31 2.13
CA ALA A 41 5.15 5.44 1.21
C ALA A 41 3.74 5.98 0.91
N ALA A 42 2.75 5.11 0.64
CA ALA A 42 1.38 5.53 0.38
C ALA A 42 0.72 6.22 1.59
N ASN A 43 1.06 5.79 2.81
CA ASN A 43 0.60 6.45 4.03
C ASN A 43 1.31 7.79 4.25
N GLU A 44 2.63 7.86 4.04
CA GLU A 44 3.44 9.09 4.17
C GLU A 44 3.06 10.16 3.12
N ASP A 45 2.75 9.75 1.89
CA ASP A 45 2.26 10.60 0.81
C ASP A 45 0.80 11.06 1.03
N GLY A 46 0.13 10.54 2.07
CA GLY A 46 -1.24 10.90 2.41
C GLY A 46 -2.28 10.33 1.44
N TYR A 47 -2.00 9.21 0.79
CA TYR A 47 -2.98 8.49 -0.06
C TYR A 47 -3.94 7.62 0.74
N LEU A 48 -3.55 7.25 1.97
CA LEU A 48 -4.30 6.36 2.85
C LEU A 48 -4.79 7.13 4.08
N ASN A 49 -6.04 6.88 4.46
CA ASN A 49 -6.62 7.26 5.75
C ASN A 49 -6.76 6.02 6.63
N ASN A 50 -6.57 6.17 7.94
CA ASN A 50 -6.72 5.11 8.94
C ASN A 50 -5.84 3.87 8.72
N ALA A 51 -4.74 3.99 7.97
CA ALA A 51 -3.73 2.95 7.88
C ALA A 51 -2.91 2.92 9.18
N VAL A 52 -2.75 1.73 9.77
CA VAL A 52 -1.98 1.54 11.00
C VAL A 52 -0.70 0.80 10.65
N LEU A 53 0.42 1.49 10.84
CA LEU A 53 1.76 0.94 10.63
C LEU A 53 2.51 0.98 11.95
N ASP A 54 3.12 -0.15 12.31
CA ASP A 54 3.97 -0.27 13.49
C ASP A 54 5.30 -0.92 13.10
N ASP A 55 6.37 -0.12 13.16
CA ASP A 55 7.76 -0.55 13.03
C ASP A 55 8.50 -0.60 14.38
N THR A 56 7.78 -0.43 15.48
CA THR A 56 8.34 -0.18 16.82
C THR A 56 8.31 -1.45 17.68
N TYR A 57 9.29 -2.37 17.54
CA TYR A 57 9.83 -3.07 18.73
C TYR A 57 11.06 -3.96 18.51
N SER A 58 11.28 -4.49 17.32
CA SER A 58 12.38 -5.41 17.05
C SER A 58 12.59 -5.42 15.55
N ALA A 59 13.77 -5.05 15.06
CA ALA A 59 14.12 -4.83 13.64
C ALA A 59 13.91 -6.04 12.70
N THR A 60 13.20 -7.08 13.15
CA THR A 60 12.89 -8.31 12.43
C THR A 60 11.54 -8.30 11.71
N LEU A 61 10.50 -7.67 12.27
CA LEU A 61 9.15 -7.68 11.68
C LEU A 61 8.43 -6.35 11.94
N ALA A 62 7.79 -5.80 10.91
CA ALA A 62 6.88 -4.68 11.01
C ALA A 62 5.44 -5.17 10.86
N SER A 63 4.47 -4.42 11.35
CA SER A 63 3.05 -4.72 11.14
C SER A 63 2.38 -3.63 10.31
N ALA A 64 1.51 -4.07 9.40
CA ALA A 64 0.66 -3.19 8.63
C ALA A 64 -0.78 -3.67 8.70
N ASP A 65 -1.67 -2.83 9.22
CA ASP A 65 -3.10 -3.02 9.21
C ASP A 65 -3.79 -1.97 8.32
N LEU A 66 -4.37 -2.48 7.25
CA LEU A 66 -5.13 -1.72 6.26
C LEU A 66 -6.61 -2.13 6.24
N SER A 67 -7.06 -2.92 7.21
CA SER A 67 -8.45 -3.41 7.25
C SER A 67 -9.49 -2.31 7.45
N ALA A 68 -9.11 -1.25 8.17
CA ALA A 68 -9.89 -0.03 8.34
C ALA A 68 -9.42 1.11 7.43
N ALA A 69 -8.42 0.86 6.57
CA ALA A 69 -7.86 1.90 5.72
C ALA A 69 -8.82 2.24 4.58
N THR A 70 -8.89 3.53 4.24
CA THR A 70 -9.62 4.02 3.07
C THR A 70 -8.70 4.90 2.24
N LEU A 71 -9.05 5.11 0.97
CA LEU A 71 -8.34 6.10 0.16
C LEU A 71 -8.70 7.52 0.63
N THR A 72 -7.74 8.42 0.54
CA THR A 72 -7.97 9.86 0.56
C THR A 72 -8.31 10.34 -0.85
N GLU A 73 -8.73 11.60 -1.00
CA GLU A 73 -8.95 12.18 -2.33
C GLU A 73 -7.68 12.14 -3.21
N SER A 74 -6.51 12.41 -2.61
CA SER A 74 -5.23 12.28 -3.32
C SER A 74 -4.91 10.83 -3.67
N GLY A 75 -5.25 9.88 -2.81
CA GLY A 75 -5.10 8.45 -3.09
C GLY A 75 -5.96 7.96 -4.24
N GLU A 76 -7.21 8.42 -4.34
CA GLU A 76 -8.09 8.12 -5.47
C GLU A 76 -7.56 8.71 -6.79
N GLN A 77 -7.12 9.98 -6.76
CA GLN A 77 -6.51 10.63 -7.92
C GLN A 77 -5.24 9.89 -8.38
N LYS A 78 -4.39 9.49 -7.44
CA LYS A 78 -3.18 8.72 -7.72
C LYS A 78 -3.51 7.36 -8.33
N LEU A 79 -4.49 6.63 -7.78
CA LEU A 79 -4.95 5.36 -8.34
C LEU A 79 -5.42 5.51 -9.79
N GLN A 80 -6.22 6.54 -10.09
CA GLN A 80 -6.69 6.82 -11.45
C GLN A 80 -5.54 7.19 -12.40
N ALA A 81 -4.54 7.94 -11.93
CA ALA A 81 -3.35 8.25 -12.71
C ALA A 81 -2.53 7.00 -13.05
N LEU A 82 -2.38 6.08 -12.09
CA LEU A 82 -1.66 4.82 -12.27
C LEU A 82 -2.39 3.88 -13.25
N ILE A 83 -3.73 3.76 -13.13
CA ILE A 83 -4.54 3.00 -14.08
C ILE A 83 -4.36 3.54 -15.50
N LYS A 84 -4.51 4.85 -15.70
CA LYS A 84 -4.31 5.49 -17.01
C LYS A 84 -2.91 5.30 -17.56
N ALA A 85 -1.89 5.35 -16.70
CA ALA A 85 -0.50 5.13 -17.11
C ALA A 85 -0.23 3.67 -17.50
N SER A 86 -0.97 2.71 -16.93
CA SER A 86 -0.86 1.28 -17.30
C SER A 86 -1.54 0.92 -18.62
N GLU A 87 -2.49 1.75 -19.07
CA GLU A 87 -3.23 1.58 -20.33
C GLU A 87 -2.57 2.29 -21.52
N ALA A 88 -1.57 3.14 -21.27
CA ALA A 88 -0.88 3.97 -22.27
C ALA A 88 0.37 3.29 -22.84
#